data_AF-A0A1A6G0S9-F1
#
_entry.id   AF-A0A1A6G0S9-F1
#
_cell.length_a   1.000
_cell.length_b   1.000
_cell.length_c   1.000
_cell.angle_alpha   90.00
_cell.angle_beta   90.00
_cell.angle_gamma   90.00
#
_symmetry.space_group_name_H-M   'P 1'
#
loop_
_entity.id
_entity.type
_entity.pdbx_description
1 polymer ?
#
loop_
_entity_poly.entity_id
_entity_poly.type
_entity_poly.pdbx_seq_one_letter_code
_entity_poly.pdbx_strand_id
1 'polypeptide(L)'
;MTCQYQSDFLTIGGFDMEVKGWGGEDVHLYRKYLHGDLIVIRTPVPGLFHLWHEKHCADELTPEQYRMCIQSKAMNEASHSHLGMMVFREEIEMHLRKQAYRTNSDAAG
;
A
#
# COMPACT_ATOMS: atom_id res chain seq x y z
N MET A 1 3.81 7.48 -11.46
CA MET A 1 4.35 7.90 -12.77
C MET A 1 5.03 9.25 -12.61
N THR A 2 6.20 9.43 -13.24
CA THR A 2 6.95 10.69 -13.24
C THR A 2 7.22 11.14 -14.69
N CYS A 3 7.43 12.44 -14.88
CA CYS A 3 7.84 13.03 -16.16
C CYS A 3 8.97 14.02 -15.88
N GLN A 4 10.06 13.91 -16.62
CA GLN A 4 11.31 14.63 -16.38
C GLN A 4 12.13 14.69 -17.66
N TYR A 5 12.96 15.73 -17.82
CA TYR A 5 13.92 15.77 -18.94
C TYR A 5 15.00 14.71 -18.76
N GLN A 6 15.46 14.13 -19.87
CA GLN A 6 16.54 13.14 -19.84
C GLN A 6 17.82 13.74 -19.25
N SER A 7 18.13 15.00 -19.58
CA SER A 7 19.28 15.73 -19.03
C SER A 7 19.23 15.75 -17.51
N ASP A 8 18.11 16.16 -16.94
CA ASP A 8 17.95 16.34 -15.49
C ASP A 8 18.08 15.00 -14.77
N PHE A 9 17.46 13.95 -15.32
CA PHE A 9 17.55 12.59 -14.79
C PHE A 9 18.99 12.08 -14.75
N LEU A 10 19.78 12.35 -15.80
CA LEU A 10 21.20 11.99 -15.84
C LEU A 10 22.03 12.85 -14.90
N THR A 11 21.76 14.15 -14.80
CA THR A 11 22.47 15.09 -13.92
C THR A 11 22.34 14.71 -12.44
N ILE A 12 21.17 14.26 -12.00
CA ILE A 12 20.98 13.78 -10.62
C ILE A 12 21.53 12.36 -10.39
N GLY A 13 22.13 11.73 -11.40
CA GLY A 13 22.71 10.39 -11.31
C GLY A 13 21.68 9.25 -11.39
N GLY A 14 20.52 9.47 -12.00
CA GLY A 14 19.54 8.44 -12.36
C GLY A 14 19.07 7.52 -11.23
N PHE A 15 18.62 6.32 -11.59
CA PHE A 15 18.30 5.26 -10.62
C PHE A 15 19.57 4.63 -10.05
N ASP A 16 19.47 4.14 -8.83
CA ASP A 16 20.44 3.22 -8.27
C ASP A 16 20.19 1.81 -8.85
N MET A 17 21.11 1.34 -9.68
CA MET A 17 20.99 0.07 -10.39
C MET A 17 21.34 -1.14 -9.49
N GLU A 18 21.82 -0.91 -8.27
CA GLU A 18 22.09 -1.96 -7.29
C GLU A 18 20.83 -2.39 -6.52
N VAL A 19 19.77 -1.57 -6.55
CA VAL A 19 18.48 -1.91 -5.94
C VAL A 19 17.88 -3.11 -6.68
N LYS A 20 17.72 -4.22 -5.96
CA LYS A 20 17.06 -5.44 -6.42
C LYS A 20 15.84 -5.71 -5.56
N GLY A 21 14.78 -6.27 -6.12
CA GLY A 21 13.55 -6.60 -5.38
C GLY A 21 12.54 -5.45 -5.38
N TRP A 22 11.86 -5.23 -4.24
CA TRP A 22 10.70 -4.34 -4.16
C TRP A 22 10.99 -3.06 -3.38
N GLY A 23 10.79 -1.93 -4.06
CA GLY A 23 10.57 -0.61 -3.47
C GLY A 23 11.83 0.16 -3.10
N GLY A 24 11.64 1.46 -2.89
CA GLY A 24 12.67 2.40 -2.46
C GLY A 24 13.34 3.15 -3.61
N GLU A 25 13.28 2.62 -4.83
CA GLU A 25 13.88 3.25 -6.01
C GLU A 25 13.24 4.60 -6.35
N ASP A 26 11.92 4.68 -6.22
CA ASP A 26 11.13 5.89 -6.44
C ASP A 26 11.37 6.95 -5.37
N VAL A 27 11.45 6.53 -4.10
CA VAL A 27 11.79 7.38 -2.95
C VAL A 27 13.21 7.92 -3.07
N HIS A 28 14.17 7.06 -3.44
CA HIS A 28 15.56 7.47 -3.65
C HIS A 28 15.69 8.45 -4.81
N LEU A 29 15.02 8.19 -5.94
CA LEU A 29 14.99 9.12 -7.06
C LEU A 29 14.38 10.47 -6.65
N TYR A 30 13.24 10.46 -5.95
CA TYR A 30 12.59 11.69 -5.46
C TYR A 30 13.52 12.49 -4.52
N ARG A 31 14.22 11.81 -3.61
CA ARG A 31 15.21 12.46 -2.74
C ARG A 31 16.35 13.07 -3.54
N LYS A 32 16.87 12.42 -4.57
CA LYS A 32 17.91 13.00 -5.45
C LYS A 32 17.45 14.32 -6.07
N TYR A 33 16.21 14.39 -6.56
CA TYR A 33 15.65 15.65 -7.07
C TYR A 33 15.55 16.75 -6.01
N LEU A 34 15.13 16.41 -4.78
CA LEU A 34 15.02 17.39 -3.70
C LEU A 34 16.36 17.98 -3.24
N HIS A 35 17.48 17.27 -3.46
CA HIS A 35 18.82 17.77 -3.11
C HIS A 35 19.47 18.58 -4.24
N GLY A 36 18.88 18.61 -5.43
CA GLY A 36 19.35 19.43 -6.55
C GLY A 36 18.60 20.77 -6.64
N ASP A 37 18.95 21.56 -7.64
CA ASP A 37 18.31 22.87 -7.92
C ASP A 37 16.98 22.74 -8.70
N LEU A 38 16.34 21.57 -8.64
CA LEU A 38 15.12 21.24 -9.38
C LEU A 38 13.89 21.30 -8.46
N ILE A 39 12.77 21.76 -9.01
CA ILE A 39 11.50 21.83 -8.29
C ILE A 39 10.66 20.60 -8.64
N VAL A 40 10.23 19.85 -7.62
CA VAL A 40 9.29 18.74 -7.82
C VAL A 40 7.84 19.23 -7.71
N ILE A 41 7.08 19.07 -8.79
CA ILE A 41 5.65 19.42 -8.86
C ILE A 41 4.82 18.14 -8.77
N ARG A 42 3.78 18.14 -7.94
CA ARG A 42 2.80 17.05 -7.82
C ARG A 42 1.43 17.52 -8.28
N THR A 43 0.82 16.78 -9.19
CA THR A 43 -0.52 17.08 -9.71
C THR A 43 -1.35 15.80 -9.81
N PRO A 44 -2.63 15.80 -9.36
CA PRO A 44 -3.52 14.67 -9.58
C PRO A 44 -3.87 14.57 -11.08
N VAL A 45 -3.82 13.36 -11.63
CA VAL A 45 -4.16 13.08 -13.04
C VAL A 45 -5.37 12.15 -13.06
N PRO A 46 -6.60 12.65 -13.30
CA PRO A 46 -7.82 11.84 -13.17
C PRO A 46 -7.87 10.59 -14.05
N GLY A 47 -7.23 10.63 -15.23
CA GLY A 47 -7.16 9.49 -16.14
C GLY A 47 -6.07 8.48 -15.83
N LEU A 48 -5.20 8.77 -14.85
CA LEU A 48 -4.14 7.87 -14.44
C LEU A 48 -4.59 7.06 -13.23
N PHE A 49 -5.02 5.83 -13.47
CA PHE A 49 -5.39 4.89 -12.43
C PHE A 49 -4.53 3.62 -12.55
N HIS A 50 -4.29 3.00 -11.40
CA HIS A 50 -3.67 1.69 -11.33
C HIS A 50 -4.78 0.65 -11.36
N LEU A 51 -4.86 -0.12 -12.45
CA LEU A 51 -5.72 -1.29 -12.50
C LEU A 51 -5.26 -2.29 -11.44
N TRP A 52 -6.18 -2.68 -10.56
CA TRP A 52 -5.87 -3.65 -9.52
C TRP A 52 -5.38 -4.97 -10.14
N HIS A 53 -4.36 -5.53 -9.52
CA HIS A 53 -3.86 -6.86 -9.78
C HIS A 53 -3.35 -7.45 -8.47
N GLU A 54 -3.29 -8.77 -8.40
CA GLU A 54 -2.72 -9.43 -7.23
C GLU A 54 -1.27 -8.98 -7.01
N LYS A 55 -0.92 -8.79 -5.74
CA LYS A 55 0.43 -8.41 -5.32
C LYS A 55 1.05 -9.56 -4.53
N HIS A 56 2.18 -10.06 -5.02
CA HIS A 56 2.97 -11.09 -4.33
C HIS A 56 4.22 -10.44 -3.72
N CYS A 57 4.44 -10.69 -2.42
CA CYS A 57 5.65 -10.27 -1.71
C CYS A 57 6.55 -11.49 -1.57
N ALA A 58 7.67 -11.49 -2.29
CA ALA A 58 8.59 -12.63 -2.37
C ALA A 58 9.38 -12.82 -1.06
N ASP A 59 9.71 -14.07 -0.74
CA ASP A 59 10.39 -14.43 0.51
C ASP A 59 11.88 -14.02 0.50
N GLU A 60 12.47 -13.83 -0.68
CA GLU A 60 13.86 -13.41 -0.85
C GLU A 60 14.06 -11.89 -0.64
N LEU A 61 12.99 -11.13 -0.43
CA LEU A 61 13.07 -9.70 -0.14
C LEU A 61 13.79 -9.47 1.19
N THR A 62 14.54 -8.36 1.27
CA THR A 62 15.07 -7.95 2.58
C THR A 62 13.92 -7.65 3.54
N PRO A 63 14.12 -7.76 4.86
CA PRO A 63 13.06 -7.48 5.84
C PRO A 63 12.39 -6.12 5.65
N GLU A 64 13.15 -5.10 5.25
CA GLU A 64 12.63 -3.78 4.94
C GLU A 64 11.75 -3.76 3.69
N GLN A 65 12.23 -4.37 2.60
CA GLN A 65 11.47 -4.45 1.34
C GLN A 65 10.20 -5.28 1.48
N TYR A 66 10.26 -6.39 2.22
CA TYR A 66 9.10 -7.22 2.50
C TYR A 66 8.03 -6.42 3.28
N ARG A 67 8.45 -5.68 4.32
CA ARG A 67 7.57 -4.81 5.09
C ARG A 67 6.92 -3.75 4.20
N MET A 68 7.69 -3.08 3.33
CA MET A 68 7.16 -2.12 2.37
C MET A 68 6.17 -2.77 1.39
N CYS A 69 6.48 -3.99 0.94
CA CYS A 69 5.61 -4.74 0.03
C CYS A 69 4.25 -5.04 0.67
N ILE A 70 4.24 -5.65 1.86
CA ILE A 70 3.02 -6.04 2.58
C ILE A 70 2.20 -4.81 2.99
N GLN A 71 2.85 -3.73 3.44
CA GLN A 71 2.14 -2.49 3.78
C GLN A 71 1.41 -1.91 2.56
N SER A 72 2.09 -1.83 1.42
CA SER A 72 1.46 -1.36 0.18
C SER A 72 0.39 -2.34 -0.33
N LYS A 73 0.50 -3.65 -0.09
CA LYS A 73 -0.55 -4.62 -0.39
C LYS A 73 -1.80 -4.33 0.45
N ALA A 74 -1.65 -4.25 1.76
CA ALA A 74 -2.77 -4.04 2.69
C ALA A 74 -3.57 -2.76 2.38
N MET A 75 -2.88 -1.68 2.01
CA MET A 75 -3.53 -0.39 1.65
C MET A 75 -4.41 -0.45 0.41
N ASN A 76 -4.22 -1.43 -0.47
CA ASN A 76 -4.96 -1.58 -1.72
C ASN A 76 -5.88 -2.81 -1.74
N GLU A 77 -5.94 -3.56 -0.64
CA GLU A 77 -6.68 -4.82 -0.57
C GLU A 77 -8.19 -4.60 -0.36
N ALA A 78 -8.57 -3.68 0.53
CA ALA A 78 -9.96 -3.30 0.74
C ALA A 78 -10.09 -1.93 1.42
N SER A 79 -11.33 -1.41 1.54
CA SER A 79 -11.59 -0.22 2.36
C SER A 79 -11.26 -0.47 3.83
N HIS A 80 -11.01 0.60 4.59
CA HIS A 80 -10.78 0.49 6.04
C HIS A 80 -11.92 -0.24 6.77
N SER A 81 -13.17 0.02 6.37
CA SER A 81 -14.33 -0.66 6.94
C SER A 81 -14.31 -2.17 6.65
N HIS A 82 -14.01 -2.55 5.41
CA HIS A 82 -13.98 -3.96 5.01
C HIS A 82 -12.79 -4.70 5.64
N LEU A 83 -11.62 -4.07 5.70
CA LEU A 83 -10.47 -4.57 6.46
C LEU A 83 -10.84 -4.79 7.94
N GLY A 84 -11.52 -3.83 8.57
CA GLY A 84 -12.02 -3.98 9.94
C GLY A 84 -12.95 -5.19 10.10
N MET A 85 -13.88 -5.41 9.17
CA MET A 85 -14.77 -6.58 9.18
C MET A 85 -14.00 -7.91 9.07
N MET A 86 -12.90 -7.93 8.32
CA MET A 86 -12.05 -9.12 8.19
C MET A 86 -11.19 -9.35 9.43
N VAL A 87 -10.55 -8.30 9.96
CA VAL A 87 -9.66 -8.39 11.14
C VAL A 87 -10.43 -8.76 12.40
N PHE A 88 -11.60 -8.16 12.62
CA PHE A 88 -12.41 -8.38 13.82
C PHE A 88 -13.51 -9.44 13.61
N ARG A 89 -13.36 -10.30 12.60
CA ARG A 89 -14.38 -11.27 12.21
C ARG A 89 -14.85 -12.14 13.38
N GLU A 90 -13.92 -12.68 14.17
CA GLU A 90 -14.24 -13.54 15.30
C GLU A 90 -15.03 -12.80 16.39
N GLU A 91 -14.66 -11.55 16.69
CA GLU A 91 -15.37 -10.70 17.65
C GLU A 91 -16.80 -10.41 17.20
N ILE A 92 -16.98 -10.11 15.92
CA ILE A 92 -18.27 -9.88 15.28
C ILE A 92 -19.13 -11.15 15.35
N GLU A 93 -18.57 -12.31 14.99
CA GLU A 93 -19.28 -13.59 15.05
C GLU A 93 -19.68 -13.96 16.49
N MET A 94 -18.80 -13.73 17.47
CA MET A 94 -19.12 -13.93 18.89
C MET A 94 -20.26 -13.01 19.36
N HIS A 95 -20.26 -11.75 18.93
CA HIS A 95 -21.34 -10.81 19.24
C HIS A 95 -22.69 -11.28 18.68
N LEU A 96 -22.72 -11.68 17.42
CA LEU A 96 -23.92 -12.16 16.75
C LEU A 96 -24.49 -13.43 17.42
N ARG A 97 -23.63 -14.37 17.84
CA ARG A 97 -24.05 -15.57 18.59
C ARG A 97 -24.71 -15.21 19.93
N LYS A 98 -24.11 -14.27 20.67
CA LYS A 98 -24.68 -13.80 21.96
C LYS A 98 -26.03 -13.11 21.76
N GLN A 99 -26.20 -12.33 20.69
CA GLN A 99 -27.49 -11.72 20.37
C GLN A 99 -28.55 -12.80 20.08
N ALA A 100 -28.25 -13.75 19.18
CA ALA A 100 -29.17 -14.81 18.81
C ALA A 100 -29.63 -15.65 20.02
N TYR A 101 -28.73 -15.95 20.97
CA TYR A 101 -29.09 -16.64 22.21
C TYR A 101 -30.10 -15.86 23.04
N ARG A 102 -29.90 -14.54 23.20
CA ARG A 102 -30.82 -13.65 23.95
C ARG A 102 -32.20 -13.57 23.27
N THR A 103 -32.23 -13.43 21.95
CA THR A 103 -33.50 -13.35 21.22
C THR A 103 -34.32 -14.63 21.38
N ASN A 104 -33.66 -15.78 21.41
CA ASN A 104 -34.32 -17.07 21.62
C ASN A 104 -34.82 -17.27 23.06
N SER A 105 -34.09 -16.75 24.07
CA SER A 105 -34.56 -16.81 25.47
C SER A 105 -35.77 -15.91 25.71
N ASP A 106 -35.80 -14.74 25.08
CA ASP A 106 -36.89 -13.77 25.25
C ASP A 106 -38.17 -14.20 24.51
N ALA A 107 -38.06 -15.02 23.46
CA ALA A 107 -39.20 -15.58 22.72
C ALA A 107 -39.81 -16.84 23.37
N ALA A 108 -39.14 -17.42 24.37
CA ALA A 108 -39.56 -18.66 25.04
C ALA A 108 -40.19 -18.44 26.43
N GLY A 109 -40.23 -17.19 26.92
CA GLY A 109 -40.91 -16.78 28.16
C GLY A 109 -42.19 -16.01 27.87
#